data_AF-A0AAU4HVB8-F1
#
_entry.id   AF-A0AAU4HVB8-F1
#
_cell.length_a   1.000
_cell.length_b   1.000
_cell.length_c   1.000
_cell.angle_alpha   90.00
_cell.angle_beta   90.00
_cell.angle_gamma   90.00
#
_symmetry.space_group_name_H-M   'P 1'
#
loop_
_entity.id
_entity.type
_entity.pdbx_description
1 polymer ?
#
loop_
_entity_poly.entity_id
_entity_poly.type
_entity_poly.pdbx_seq_one_letter_code
_entity_poly.pdbx_strand_id
1 'polypeptide(L)'
;MPAAVPPQRSGRAVVTDRLRAAATTEPGRLQIIGAVLALLVVAFGAVTAFEVSGRAASADDVVTHSQPLSADAADIYSSLADADAAAASGFLAGPQEPAKVHDRYVADIDEAARLLVKAAANTDSSTKSGHEITTLNKELPRYTGLIERARASNRQGLPLGGAYLRYANQKMANDMLPAAERLYAAETGRLGQDYDSARTWPFFSLGIGVIALIVLLWAQRRNFHRTNRVLNHGLLAATAASLVVLLWLAVGHSVARSDLSDANTRGQQSLDVLNRARIDSLKARANETLTVVARGAVLTADGKNDKYETDYGTGMKALVEELDKAAKLAEDTHDTVGGEPVAKAITGVTEWQSRHRTARKTDDSGDYDTALTQIIGTADSTRGSTGESFNRVDDALKRALAHEQEEFTRAARDGRGALGGLPIGAAALAVLGAAAAIVGVNRRLSEFR
;
A
#
# COMPACT_ATOMS: atom_id res chain seq x y z
N MET A 1 -74.47 41.69 -9.21
CA MET A 1 -73.16 41.34 -9.82
C MET A 1 -72.17 41.07 -8.69
N PRO A 2 -71.51 39.91 -8.63
CA PRO A 2 -70.47 39.67 -7.64
C PRO A 2 -69.19 40.43 -8.04
N ALA A 3 -68.54 41.08 -7.07
CA ALA A 3 -67.26 41.76 -7.26
C ALA A 3 -66.16 40.73 -7.58
N ALA A 4 -65.45 40.94 -8.68
CA ALA A 4 -64.34 40.10 -9.10
C ALA A 4 -63.19 40.18 -8.09
N VAL A 5 -62.79 39.03 -7.53
CA VAL A 5 -61.58 38.89 -6.69
C VAL A 5 -60.36 39.07 -7.61
N PRO A 6 -59.40 39.97 -7.30
CA PRO A 6 -58.24 40.16 -8.15
C PRO A 6 -57.35 38.90 -8.14
N PRO A 7 -56.72 38.55 -9.27
CA PRO A 7 -55.92 37.34 -9.38
C PRO A 7 -54.72 37.40 -8.44
N GLN A 8 -54.60 36.42 -7.54
CA GLN A 8 -53.41 36.23 -6.72
C GLN A 8 -52.22 35.91 -7.65
N ARG A 9 -51.29 36.86 -7.77
CA ARG A 9 -50.04 36.65 -8.51
C ARG A 9 -49.28 35.49 -7.86
N SER A 10 -48.87 34.51 -8.68
CA SER A 10 -48.09 33.37 -8.20
C SER A 10 -46.77 33.83 -7.58
N GLY A 11 -46.32 33.19 -6.49
CA GLY A 11 -45.10 33.58 -5.78
C GLY A 11 -43.85 33.63 -6.67
N ARG A 12 -43.80 32.78 -7.72
CA ARG A 12 -42.75 32.82 -8.74
C ARG A 12 -42.77 34.10 -9.57
N ALA A 13 -43.93 34.60 -9.99
CA ALA A 13 -44.06 35.83 -10.76
C ALA A 13 -43.64 37.08 -9.93
N VAL A 14 -43.96 37.09 -8.64
CA VAL A 14 -43.55 38.15 -7.71
C VAL A 14 -42.04 38.13 -7.46
N VAL A 15 -41.44 36.94 -7.34
CA VAL A 15 -39.98 36.79 -7.22
C VAL A 15 -39.28 37.24 -8.50
N THR A 16 -39.78 36.88 -9.69
CA THR A 16 -39.18 37.31 -10.96
C THR A 16 -39.30 38.81 -11.20
N ASP A 17 -40.42 39.43 -10.83
CA ASP A 17 -40.60 40.89 -10.97
C ASP A 17 -39.75 41.67 -9.96
N ARG A 18 -39.59 41.17 -8.73
CA ARG A 18 -38.66 41.75 -7.75
C ARG A 18 -37.20 41.63 -8.20
N LEU A 19 -36.81 40.51 -8.79
CA LEU A 19 -35.47 40.33 -9.38
C LEU A 19 -35.24 41.28 -10.57
N ARG A 20 -36.25 41.48 -11.43
CA ARG A 20 -36.19 42.45 -12.55
C ARG A 20 -36.11 43.91 -12.07
N ALA A 21 -36.88 44.30 -11.07
CA ALA A 21 -36.86 45.65 -10.49
C ALA A 21 -35.57 45.93 -9.68
N ALA A 22 -35.00 44.90 -9.05
CA ALA A 22 -33.70 44.99 -8.41
C ALA A 22 -32.55 45.14 -9.44
N ALA A 23 -32.68 44.54 -10.63
CA ALA A 23 -31.67 44.66 -11.68
C ALA A 23 -31.58 46.07 -12.31
N THR A 24 -32.63 46.89 -12.19
CA THR A 24 -32.70 48.24 -12.77
C THR A 24 -32.27 49.36 -11.81
N THR A 25 -32.19 49.10 -10.50
CA THR A 25 -31.81 50.09 -9.46
C THR A 25 -30.40 49.82 -8.91
N GLU A 26 -29.62 50.86 -8.58
CA GLU A 26 -28.26 50.67 -8.01
C GLU A 26 -28.23 49.84 -6.71
N PRO A 27 -29.17 50.01 -5.75
CA PRO A 27 -29.24 49.15 -4.55
C PRO A 27 -29.50 47.68 -4.87
N GLY A 28 -30.39 47.39 -5.83
CA GLY A 28 -30.70 46.00 -6.21
C GLY A 28 -29.55 45.32 -6.97
N ARG A 29 -28.80 46.08 -7.78
CA ARG A 29 -27.57 45.59 -8.43
C ARG A 29 -26.50 45.18 -7.42
N LEU A 30 -26.34 45.93 -6.32
CA LEU A 30 -25.40 45.58 -5.25
C LEU A 30 -25.82 44.30 -4.50
N GLN A 31 -27.13 44.11 -4.26
CA GLN A 31 -27.65 42.87 -3.67
C GLN A 31 -27.39 41.65 -4.56
N ILE A 32 -27.63 41.77 -5.87
CA ILE A 32 -27.37 40.67 -6.82
C ILE A 32 -25.87 40.33 -6.86
N ILE A 33 -24.99 41.34 -6.92
CA ILE A 33 -23.54 41.11 -6.87
C ILE A 33 -23.13 40.43 -5.56
N GLY A 34 -23.65 40.89 -4.43
CA GLY A 34 -23.41 40.26 -3.12
C GLY A 34 -23.85 38.81 -3.06
N ALA A 35 -25.05 38.50 -3.56
CA ALA A 35 -25.58 37.14 -3.62
C ALA A 35 -24.77 36.23 -4.55
N VAL A 36 -24.35 36.73 -5.72
CA VAL A 36 -23.49 35.98 -6.65
C VAL A 36 -22.12 35.71 -6.04
N LEU A 37 -21.51 36.68 -5.36
CA LEU A 37 -20.24 36.50 -4.66
C LEU A 37 -20.35 35.49 -3.53
N ALA A 38 -21.39 35.59 -2.70
CA ALA A 38 -21.64 34.62 -1.63
C ALA A 38 -21.84 33.20 -2.20
N LEU A 39 -22.62 33.07 -3.28
CA LEU A 39 -22.83 31.78 -3.96
C LEU A 39 -21.51 31.22 -4.52
N LEU A 40 -20.67 32.07 -5.14
CA LEU A 40 -19.36 31.65 -5.66
C LEU A 40 -18.43 31.17 -4.54
N VAL A 41 -18.38 31.86 -3.40
CA VAL A 41 -17.56 31.45 -2.25
C VAL A 41 -18.08 30.13 -1.65
N VAL A 42 -19.39 29.96 -1.54
CA VAL A 42 -19.99 28.69 -1.08
C VAL A 42 -19.70 27.56 -2.07
N ALA A 43 -19.87 27.79 -3.37
CA ALA A 43 -19.59 26.80 -4.41
C ALA A 43 -18.11 26.39 -4.40
N PHE A 44 -17.18 27.35 -4.27
CA PHE A 44 -15.76 27.09 -4.12
C PHE A 44 -15.47 26.22 -2.89
N GLY A 45 -16.04 26.57 -1.73
CA GLY A 45 -15.88 25.79 -0.51
C GLY A 45 -16.45 24.37 -0.63
N ALA A 46 -17.63 24.22 -1.21
CA ALA A 46 -18.30 22.93 -1.36
C ALA A 46 -17.55 22.00 -2.31
N VAL A 47 -17.09 22.50 -3.47
CA VAL A 47 -16.30 21.72 -4.43
C VAL A 47 -14.95 21.34 -3.82
N THR A 48 -14.29 22.28 -3.13
CA THR A 48 -13.03 22.00 -2.41
C THR A 48 -13.21 20.95 -1.33
N ALA A 49 -14.25 21.07 -0.51
CA ALA A 49 -14.54 20.08 0.53
C ALA A 49 -14.79 18.69 -0.08
N PHE A 50 -15.56 18.60 -1.17
CA PHE A 50 -15.83 17.33 -1.84
C PHE A 50 -14.58 16.70 -2.46
N GLU A 51 -13.83 17.44 -3.29
CA GLU A 51 -12.64 16.93 -3.96
C GLU A 51 -11.53 16.54 -2.99
N VAL A 52 -11.34 17.32 -1.92
CA VAL A 52 -10.31 17.02 -0.92
C VAL A 52 -10.74 15.90 0.01
N SER A 53 -12.04 15.76 0.33
CA SER A 53 -12.52 14.64 1.15
C SER A 53 -12.23 13.28 0.51
N GLY A 54 -12.47 13.14 -0.80
CA GLY A 54 -12.13 11.90 -1.52
C GLY A 54 -10.64 11.57 -1.45
N ARG A 55 -9.77 12.58 -1.62
CA ARG A 55 -8.31 12.40 -1.55
C ARG A 55 -7.81 12.11 -0.14
N ALA A 56 -8.39 12.77 0.85
CA ALA A 56 -8.08 12.52 2.26
C ALA A 56 -8.50 11.11 2.68
N ALA A 57 -9.63 10.59 2.15
CA ALA A 57 -10.04 9.22 2.35
C ALA A 57 -9.08 8.24 1.67
N SER A 58 -8.68 8.45 0.41
CA SER A 58 -7.68 7.61 -0.25
C SER A 58 -6.32 7.61 0.47
N ALA A 59 -5.88 8.77 0.97
CA ALA A 59 -4.66 8.87 1.78
C ALA A 59 -4.81 8.20 3.16
N ASP A 60 -6.03 8.10 3.71
CA ASP A 60 -6.32 7.27 4.88
C ASP A 60 -6.16 5.79 4.56
N ASP A 61 -6.83 5.34 3.50
CA ASP A 61 -6.86 3.95 3.08
C ASP A 61 -5.45 3.40 2.82
N VAL A 62 -4.57 4.20 2.21
CA VAL A 62 -3.14 3.88 2.05
C VAL A 62 -2.49 3.48 3.38
N VAL A 63 -2.74 4.23 4.46
CA VAL A 63 -2.09 4.05 5.77
C VAL A 63 -2.81 3.00 6.62
N THR A 64 -4.14 2.98 6.62
CA THR A 64 -4.92 2.19 7.57
C THR A 64 -5.39 0.85 7.02
N HIS A 65 -5.33 0.65 5.71
CA HIS A 65 -5.91 -0.53 5.08
C HIS A 65 -5.01 -1.14 4.01
N SER A 66 -4.74 -0.43 2.92
CA SER A 66 -4.12 -1.00 1.72
C SER A 66 -2.66 -1.37 1.91
N GLN A 67 -1.85 -0.56 2.62
CA GLN A 67 -0.49 -0.97 2.95
C GLN A 67 -0.45 -2.13 3.96
N PRO A 68 -1.14 -2.07 5.12
CA PRO A 68 -1.13 -3.18 6.06
C PRO A 68 -1.55 -4.51 5.43
N LEU A 69 -2.53 -4.49 4.52
CA LEU A 69 -2.95 -5.69 3.79
C LEU A 69 -1.89 -6.22 2.82
N SER A 70 -1.20 -5.32 2.09
CA SER A 70 -0.09 -5.71 1.21
C SER A 70 1.07 -6.32 2.00
N ALA A 71 1.43 -5.73 3.16
CA ALA A 71 2.44 -6.26 4.06
C ALA A 71 2.03 -7.62 4.66
N ASP A 72 0.80 -7.72 5.19
CA ASP A 72 0.26 -8.98 5.72
C ASP A 72 0.28 -10.08 4.64
N ALA A 73 -0.02 -9.75 3.37
CA ALA A 73 0.02 -10.71 2.26
C ALA A 73 1.44 -11.21 1.96
N ALA A 74 2.44 -10.33 2.02
CA ALA A 74 3.85 -10.73 1.89
C ALA A 74 4.30 -11.64 3.06
N ASP A 75 3.85 -11.33 4.28
CA ASP A 75 4.14 -12.13 5.46
C ASP A 75 3.44 -13.50 5.42
N ILE A 76 2.20 -13.60 4.91
CA ILE A 76 1.54 -14.90 4.67
C ILE A 76 2.39 -15.77 3.76
N TYR A 77 2.85 -15.24 2.62
CA TYR A 77 3.73 -15.99 1.72
C TYR A 77 4.96 -16.48 2.46
N SER A 78 5.61 -15.57 3.19
CA SER A 78 6.90 -15.85 3.78
C SER A 78 6.81 -16.87 4.91
N SER A 79 5.80 -16.75 5.79
CA SER A 79 5.52 -17.72 6.83
C SER A 79 5.22 -19.11 6.26
N LEU A 80 4.43 -19.20 5.17
CA LEU A 80 4.16 -20.49 4.53
C LEU A 80 5.43 -21.14 3.96
N ALA A 81 6.29 -20.34 3.31
CA ALA A 81 7.53 -20.85 2.73
C ALA A 81 8.59 -21.19 3.81
N ASP A 82 8.71 -20.37 4.85
CA ASP A 82 9.57 -20.63 6.02
C ASP A 82 9.14 -21.94 6.73
N ALA A 83 7.83 -22.15 6.91
CA ALA A 83 7.30 -23.40 7.45
C ALA A 83 7.68 -24.61 6.58
N ASP A 84 7.56 -24.51 5.25
CA ASP A 84 7.90 -25.62 4.35
C ASP A 84 9.38 -25.98 4.38
N ALA A 85 10.24 -24.96 4.39
CA ALA A 85 11.68 -25.14 4.54
C ALA A 85 12.04 -25.79 5.90
N ALA A 86 11.38 -25.36 6.99
CA ALA A 86 11.56 -25.93 8.32
C ALA A 86 11.11 -27.40 8.36
N ALA A 87 9.93 -27.72 7.82
CA ALA A 87 9.40 -29.08 7.78
C ALA A 87 10.30 -30.04 6.99
N ALA A 88 10.79 -29.60 5.82
CA ALA A 88 11.71 -30.39 5.01
C ALA A 88 13.07 -30.61 5.71
N SER A 89 13.63 -29.54 6.31
CA SER A 89 14.89 -29.63 7.06
C SER A 89 14.77 -30.56 8.28
N GLY A 90 13.67 -30.44 9.03
CA GLY A 90 13.39 -31.28 10.19
C GLY A 90 13.22 -32.75 9.81
N PHE A 91 12.58 -33.04 8.69
CA PHE A 91 12.45 -34.40 8.17
C PHE A 91 13.81 -35.00 7.78
N LEU A 92 14.65 -34.21 7.10
CA LEU A 92 15.99 -34.61 6.66
C LEU A 92 16.99 -34.83 7.81
N ALA A 93 16.80 -34.15 8.95
CA ALA A 93 17.63 -34.34 10.14
C ALA A 93 17.47 -35.74 10.77
N GLY A 94 16.45 -36.51 10.37
CA GLY A 94 16.23 -37.89 10.77
C GLY A 94 15.00 -38.09 11.68
N PRO A 95 14.89 -39.28 12.32
CA PRO A 95 13.70 -39.63 13.11
C PRO A 95 13.44 -38.71 14.31
N GLN A 96 14.49 -38.11 14.87
CA GLN A 96 14.37 -37.12 15.94
C GLN A 96 14.62 -35.72 15.36
N GLU A 97 13.53 -35.04 14.99
CA GLU A 97 13.57 -33.66 14.53
C GLU A 97 14.10 -32.73 15.66
N PRO A 98 15.08 -31.85 15.37
CA PRO A 98 15.54 -30.87 16.35
C PRO A 98 14.41 -29.96 16.82
N ALA A 99 14.25 -29.80 18.15
CA ALA A 99 13.15 -29.04 18.74
C ALA A 99 13.03 -27.61 18.18
N LYS A 100 14.16 -26.93 17.97
CA LYS A 100 14.19 -25.57 17.39
C LYS A 100 13.60 -25.49 15.98
N VAL A 101 13.79 -26.52 15.16
CA VAL A 101 13.25 -26.57 13.78
C VAL A 101 11.74 -26.79 13.83
N HIS A 102 11.30 -27.67 14.71
CA HIS A 102 9.88 -27.91 14.95
C HIS A 102 9.17 -26.65 15.49
N ASP A 103 9.76 -25.96 16.48
CA ASP A 103 9.18 -24.75 17.06
C ASP A 103 9.07 -23.62 16.03
N ARG A 104 10.06 -23.47 15.13
CA ARG A 104 10.00 -22.54 14.01
C ARG A 104 8.84 -22.88 13.06
N TYR A 105 8.71 -24.15 12.67
CA TYR A 105 7.58 -24.60 11.85
C TYR A 105 6.23 -24.24 12.46
N VAL A 106 6.05 -24.52 13.75
CA VAL A 106 4.78 -24.22 14.45
C VAL A 106 4.52 -22.71 14.47
N ALA A 107 5.53 -21.90 14.81
CA ALA A 107 5.39 -20.45 14.84
C ALA A 107 5.02 -19.88 13.47
N ASP A 108 5.63 -20.38 12.40
CA ASP A 108 5.36 -19.94 11.03
C ASP A 108 3.95 -20.32 10.57
N ILE A 109 3.46 -21.52 10.91
CA ILE A 109 2.08 -21.94 10.63
C ILE A 109 1.06 -21.13 11.43
N ASP A 110 1.33 -20.86 12.70
CA ASP A 110 0.47 -20.04 13.56
C ASP A 110 0.38 -18.61 13.04
N GLU A 111 1.50 -18.03 12.62
CA GLU A 111 1.54 -16.69 12.05
C GLU A 111 0.79 -16.61 10.72
N ALA A 112 1.01 -17.57 9.82
CA ALA A 112 0.26 -17.65 8.56
C ALA A 112 -1.25 -17.76 8.81
N ALA A 113 -1.68 -18.59 9.76
CA ALA A 113 -3.08 -18.75 10.14
C ALA A 113 -3.66 -17.43 10.72
N ARG A 114 -2.92 -16.76 11.61
CA ARG A 114 -3.31 -15.48 12.20
C ARG A 114 -3.49 -14.40 11.13
N LEU A 115 -2.54 -14.29 10.21
CA LEU A 115 -2.59 -13.32 9.11
C LEU A 115 -3.72 -13.63 8.12
N LEU A 116 -3.98 -14.91 7.80
CA LEU A 116 -5.11 -15.30 6.97
C LEU A 116 -6.46 -14.94 7.58
N VAL A 117 -6.63 -15.08 8.91
CA VAL A 117 -7.82 -14.62 9.62
C VAL A 117 -7.95 -13.10 9.55
N LYS A 118 -6.85 -12.37 9.76
CA LYS A 118 -6.83 -10.90 9.66
C LYS A 118 -7.17 -10.42 8.25
N ALA A 119 -6.61 -11.05 7.22
CA ALA A 119 -6.91 -10.74 5.83
C ALA A 119 -8.38 -11.04 5.49
N ALA A 120 -8.89 -12.22 5.88
CA ALA A 120 -10.29 -12.60 5.66
C ALA A 120 -11.29 -11.62 6.31
N ALA A 121 -10.96 -11.05 7.46
CA ALA A 121 -11.81 -10.06 8.14
C ALA A 121 -11.86 -8.70 7.42
N ASN A 122 -10.88 -8.40 6.55
CA ASN A 122 -10.72 -7.11 5.89
C ASN A 122 -10.90 -7.17 4.36
N THR A 123 -11.22 -8.34 3.82
CA THR A 123 -11.33 -8.59 2.38
C THR A 123 -12.69 -9.20 2.04
N ASP A 124 -13.39 -8.62 1.06
CA ASP A 124 -14.63 -9.21 0.55
C ASP A 124 -14.33 -10.52 -0.20
N SER A 125 -15.05 -11.58 0.18
CA SER A 125 -14.95 -12.93 -0.39
C SER A 125 -15.18 -13.01 -1.91
N SER A 126 -15.89 -12.06 -2.54
CA SER A 126 -16.09 -12.04 -3.99
C SER A 126 -14.93 -11.41 -4.77
N THR A 127 -13.94 -10.85 -4.08
CA THR A 127 -12.76 -10.24 -4.72
C THR A 127 -11.72 -11.31 -5.08
N LYS A 128 -10.76 -10.94 -5.94
CA LYS A 128 -9.61 -11.81 -6.26
C LYS A 128 -8.86 -12.22 -4.98
N SER A 129 -8.55 -11.26 -4.11
CA SER A 129 -7.91 -11.51 -2.82
C SER A 129 -8.73 -12.47 -1.96
N GLY A 130 -10.05 -12.28 -1.89
CA GLY A 130 -10.96 -13.17 -1.17
C GLY A 130 -10.92 -14.63 -1.66
N HIS A 131 -10.79 -14.84 -2.97
CA HIS A 131 -10.63 -16.18 -3.56
C HIS A 131 -9.27 -16.83 -3.21
N GLU A 132 -8.17 -16.07 -3.22
CA GLU A 132 -6.86 -16.60 -2.82
C GLU A 132 -6.82 -16.93 -1.33
N ILE A 133 -7.34 -16.05 -0.46
CA ILE A 133 -7.47 -16.30 0.98
C ILE A 133 -8.30 -17.57 1.25
N THR A 134 -9.40 -17.76 0.51
CA THR A 134 -10.23 -18.97 0.61
C THR A 134 -9.44 -20.23 0.22
N THR A 135 -8.61 -20.14 -0.82
CA THR A 135 -7.73 -21.23 -1.25
C THR A 135 -6.72 -21.57 -0.17
N LEU A 136 -6.03 -20.57 0.38
CA LEU A 136 -5.05 -20.74 1.45
C LEU A 136 -5.67 -21.35 2.71
N ASN A 137 -6.82 -20.84 3.16
CA ASN A 137 -7.55 -21.37 4.32
C ASN A 137 -7.98 -22.84 4.14
N LYS A 138 -8.27 -23.25 2.90
CA LYS A 138 -8.63 -24.65 2.59
C LYS A 138 -7.42 -25.57 2.56
N GLU A 139 -6.29 -25.10 2.03
CA GLU A 139 -5.10 -25.93 1.83
C GLU A 139 -4.19 -25.99 3.06
N LEU A 140 -4.16 -24.97 3.93
CA LEU A 140 -3.33 -24.95 5.14
C LEU A 140 -3.58 -26.14 6.09
N PRO A 141 -4.83 -26.51 6.44
CA PRO A 141 -5.09 -27.70 7.27
C PRO A 141 -4.71 -29.02 6.58
N ARG A 142 -4.78 -29.07 5.25
CA ARG A 142 -4.42 -30.26 4.47
C ARG A 142 -2.91 -30.44 4.45
N TYR A 143 -2.18 -29.34 4.24
CA TYR A 143 -0.74 -29.29 4.29
C TYR A 143 -0.20 -29.74 5.66
N THR A 144 -0.65 -29.09 6.74
CA THR A 144 -0.23 -29.44 8.11
C THR A 144 -0.54 -30.90 8.46
N GLY A 145 -1.71 -31.40 8.06
CA GLY A 145 -2.06 -32.82 8.23
C GLY A 145 -1.15 -33.80 7.48
N LEU A 146 -0.58 -33.40 6.33
CA LEU A 146 0.39 -34.22 5.59
C LEU A 146 1.77 -34.18 6.25
N ILE A 147 2.22 -33.01 6.72
CA ILE A 147 3.48 -32.87 7.46
C ILE A 147 3.49 -33.73 8.72
N GLU A 148 2.40 -33.72 9.49
CA GLU A 148 2.33 -34.53 10.71
C GLU A 148 2.33 -36.04 10.42
N ARG A 149 1.71 -36.47 9.32
CA ARG A 149 1.80 -37.87 8.84
C ARG A 149 3.22 -38.23 8.41
N ALA A 150 3.91 -37.30 7.74
CA ALA A 150 5.30 -37.46 7.35
C ALA A 150 6.19 -37.64 8.59
N ARG A 151 6.10 -36.73 9.57
CA ARG A 151 6.83 -36.77 10.84
C ARG A 151 6.56 -38.05 11.63
N ALA A 152 5.30 -38.42 11.80
CA ALA A 152 4.93 -39.64 12.53
C ALA A 152 5.50 -40.90 11.87
N SER A 153 5.51 -40.95 10.53
CA SER A 153 6.10 -42.05 9.77
C SER A 153 7.63 -42.04 9.86
N ASN A 154 8.26 -40.87 9.83
CA ASN A 154 9.72 -40.71 9.95
C ASN A 154 10.23 -41.19 11.31
N ARG A 155 9.51 -40.88 12.39
CA ARG A 155 9.79 -41.39 13.75
C ARG A 155 9.78 -42.92 13.84
N GLN A 156 9.00 -43.59 12.98
CA GLN A 156 8.92 -45.05 12.90
C GLN A 156 9.90 -45.65 11.88
N GLY A 157 10.68 -44.83 11.17
CA GLY A 157 11.58 -45.28 10.10
C GLY A 157 10.84 -45.79 8.85
N LEU A 158 9.57 -45.44 8.66
CA LEU A 158 8.78 -45.90 7.53
C LEU A 158 9.07 -45.05 6.27
N PRO A 159 9.42 -45.67 5.12
CA PRO A 159 9.66 -44.94 3.87
C PRO A 159 8.48 -44.09 3.39
N LEU A 160 7.26 -44.42 3.82
CA LEU A 160 6.04 -43.68 3.52
C LEU A 160 6.10 -42.21 4.00
N GLY A 161 6.91 -41.91 5.03
CA GLY A 161 7.09 -40.53 5.51
C GLY A 161 7.60 -39.58 4.41
N GLY A 162 8.56 -40.04 3.60
CA GLY A 162 9.10 -39.23 2.51
C GLY A 162 8.08 -39.00 1.39
N ALA A 163 7.13 -39.92 1.18
CA ALA A 163 6.05 -39.74 0.22
C ALA A 163 5.05 -38.67 0.70
N TYR A 164 4.68 -38.67 1.98
CA TYR A 164 3.82 -37.63 2.55
C TYR A 164 4.48 -36.25 2.51
N LEU A 165 5.78 -36.15 2.83
CA LEU A 165 6.53 -34.90 2.73
C LEU A 165 6.53 -34.37 1.30
N ARG A 166 6.91 -35.20 0.31
CA ARG A 166 6.90 -34.76 -1.10
C ARG A 166 5.53 -34.28 -1.56
N TYR A 167 4.46 -34.94 -1.14
CA TYR A 167 3.10 -34.53 -1.48
C TYR A 167 2.70 -33.21 -0.79
N ALA A 168 3.11 -33.00 0.46
CA ALA A 168 2.93 -31.73 1.16
C ALA A 168 3.69 -30.59 0.46
N ASN A 169 4.96 -30.78 0.11
CA ASN A 169 5.77 -29.78 -0.56
C ASN A 169 5.22 -29.47 -1.96
N GLN A 170 4.70 -30.47 -2.69
CA GLN A 170 4.00 -30.24 -3.96
C GLN A 170 2.76 -29.34 -3.80
N LYS A 171 1.99 -29.54 -2.73
CA LYS A 171 0.84 -28.69 -2.39
C LYS A 171 1.28 -27.27 -2.03
N MET A 172 2.34 -27.13 -1.25
CA MET A 172 2.92 -25.83 -0.94
C MET A 172 3.37 -25.10 -2.21
N ALA A 173 4.18 -25.76 -3.04
CA ALA A 173 4.78 -25.17 -4.23
C ALA A 173 3.79 -24.88 -5.38
N ASN A 174 2.78 -25.74 -5.59
CA ASN A 174 1.86 -25.61 -6.73
C ASN A 174 0.55 -24.93 -6.39
N ASP A 175 0.10 -24.99 -5.14
CA ASP A 175 -1.21 -24.47 -4.72
C ASP A 175 -1.05 -23.24 -3.82
N MET A 176 -0.35 -23.39 -2.68
CA MET A 176 -0.37 -22.38 -1.62
C MET A 176 0.52 -21.17 -1.92
N LEU A 177 1.79 -21.36 -2.23
CA LEU A 177 2.70 -20.24 -2.55
C LEU A 177 2.23 -19.44 -3.77
N PRO A 178 1.75 -20.05 -4.87
CA PRO A 178 1.18 -19.30 -5.98
C PRO A 178 -0.12 -18.56 -5.65
N ALA A 179 -0.93 -19.07 -4.71
CA ALA A 179 -2.10 -18.34 -4.21
C ALA A 179 -1.67 -17.14 -3.34
N ALA A 180 -0.71 -17.31 -2.45
CA ALA A 180 -0.15 -16.23 -1.65
C ALA A 180 0.54 -15.15 -2.51
N GLU A 181 1.25 -15.54 -3.57
CA GLU A 181 1.87 -14.59 -4.51
C GLU A 181 0.81 -13.79 -5.29
N ARG A 182 -0.29 -14.43 -5.72
CA ARG A 182 -1.42 -13.74 -6.36
C ARG A 182 -2.17 -12.83 -5.40
N LEU A 183 -2.31 -13.22 -4.13
CA LEU A 183 -2.86 -12.38 -3.07
C LEU A 183 -2.00 -11.12 -2.88
N TYR A 184 -0.70 -11.29 -2.73
CA TYR A 184 0.25 -10.19 -2.63
C TYR A 184 0.16 -9.24 -3.83
N ALA A 185 0.17 -9.77 -5.05
CA ALA A 185 0.05 -8.97 -6.27
C ALA A 185 -1.28 -8.18 -6.35
N ALA A 186 -2.39 -8.76 -5.86
CA ALA A 186 -3.68 -8.09 -5.83
C ALA A 186 -3.71 -6.93 -4.82
N GLU A 187 -3.20 -7.13 -3.61
CA GLU A 187 -3.16 -6.09 -2.58
C GLU A 187 -2.17 -4.96 -2.92
N THR A 188 -1.00 -5.29 -3.48
CA THR A 188 -0.05 -4.28 -3.97
C THR A 188 -0.62 -3.47 -5.13
N GLY A 189 -1.40 -4.10 -6.02
CA GLY A 189 -2.13 -3.39 -7.08
C GLY A 189 -3.20 -2.43 -6.55
N ARG A 190 -3.93 -2.82 -5.50
CA ARG A 190 -4.92 -1.96 -4.83
C ARG A 190 -4.26 -0.76 -4.16
N LEU A 191 -3.15 -0.99 -3.44
CA LEU A 191 -2.35 0.06 -2.83
C LEU A 191 -1.92 1.12 -3.87
N GLY A 192 -1.45 0.68 -5.04
CA GLY A 192 -1.09 1.60 -6.14
C GLY A 192 -2.27 2.47 -6.61
N GLN A 193 -3.48 1.92 -6.69
CA GLN A 193 -4.68 2.68 -7.10
C GLN A 193 -5.10 3.74 -6.08
N ASP A 194 -5.02 3.42 -4.79
CA ASP A 194 -5.33 4.37 -3.71
C ASP A 194 -4.29 5.50 -3.68
N TYR A 195 -3.03 5.18 -3.94
CA TYR A 195 -1.96 6.16 -4.12
C TYR A 195 -2.21 7.13 -5.27
N ASP A 196 -2.50 6.63 -6.46
CA ASP A 196 -2.76 7.47 -7.64
C ASP A 196 -3.98 8.39 -7.44
N SER A 197 -5.01 7.86 -6.77
CA SER A 197 -6.20 8.62 -6.42
C SER A 197 -5.90 9.74 -5.42
N ALA A 198 -5.08 9.48 -4.40
CA ALA A 198 -4.68 10.47 -3.40
C ALA A 198 -3.81 11.61 -4.00
N ARG A 199 -2.96 11.30 -4.99
CA ARG A 199 -1.96 12.23 -5.56
C ARG A 199 -2.50 13.17 -6.65
N THR A 200 -3.70 12.92 -7.17
CA THR A 200 -4.24 13.63 -8.33
C THR A 200 -4.65 15.07 -7.99
N TRP A 201 -4.23 16.08 -8.75
CA TRP A 201 -4.54 17.50 -8.47
C TRP A 201 -6.05 17.82 -8.50
N PRO A 202 -6.58 18.63 -7.56
CA PRO A 202 -7.98 19.07 -7.53
C PRO A 202 -8.20 20.27 -8.48
N PHE A 203 -8.12 20.00 -9.79
CA PHE A 203 -8.18 21.05 -10.82
C PHE A 203 -9.49 21.86 -10.80
N PHE A 204 -10.62 21.23 -10.44
CA PHE A 204 -11.90 21.93 -10.37
C PHE A 204 -11.94 22.93 -9.21
N SER A 205 -11.47 22.53 -8.03
CA SER A 205 -11.37 23.41 -6.86
C SER A 205 -10.44 24.59 -7.13
N LEU A 206 -9.27 24.34 -7.72
CA LEU A 206 -8.34 25.41 -8.10
C LEU A 206 -8.97 26.38 -9.10
N GLY A 207 -9.60 25.85 -10.15
CA GLY A 207 -10.27 26.67 -11.18
C GLY A 207 -11.37 27.55 -10.60
N ILE A 208 -12.28 26.97 -9.81
CA ILE A 208 -13.38 27.73 -9.19
C ILE A 208 -12.85 28.76 -8.20
N GLY A 209 -11.83 28.43 -7.40
CA GLY A 209 -11.25 29.38 -6.46
C GLY A 209 -10.58 30.57 -7.16
N VAL A 210 -9.83 30.33 -8.24
CA VAL A 210 -9.22 31.42 -9.04
C VAL A 210 -10.30 32.31 -9.63
N ILE A 211 -11.38 31.73 -10.18
CA ILE A 211 -12.53 32.48 -10.68
C ILE A 211 -13.17 33.30 -9.55
N ALA A 212 -13.39 32.71 -8.37
CA ALA A 212 -13.96 33.41 -7.23
C ALA A 212 -13.11 34.62 -6.80
N LEU A 213 -11.78 34.48 -6.75
CA LEU A 213 -10.86 35.59 -6.47
C LEU A 213 -10.94 36.68 -7.53
N ILE A 214 -10.93 36.33 -8.82
CA ILE A 214 -11.03 37.31 -9.92
C ILE A 214 -12.33 38.11 -9.80
N VAL A 215 -13.46 37.44 -9.54
CA VAL A 215 -14.77 38.11 -9.42
C VAL A 215 -14.84 38.97 -8.15
N LEU A 216 -14.27 38.53 -7.03
CA LEU A 216 -14.17 39.32 -5.79
C LEU A 216 -13.33 40.59 -5.99
N LEU A 217 -12.15 40.46 -6.61
CA LEU A 217 -11.26 41.59 -6.90
C LEU A 217 -11.90 42.57 -7.89
N TRP A 218 -12.57 42.05 -8.92
CA TRP A 218 -13.33 42.88 -9.87
C TRP A 218 -14.44 43.66 -9.16
N ALA A 219 -15.19 43.03 -8.26
CA ALA A 219 -16.26 43.68 -7.50
C ALA A 219 -15.70 44.78 -6.57
N GLN A 220 -14.56 44.54 -5.92
CA GLN A 220 -13.87 45.55 -5.12
C GLN A 220 -13.37 46.72 -5.98
N ARG A 221 -12.72 46.45 -7.12
CA ARG A 221 -12.22 47.47 -8.06
C ARG A 221 -13.35 48.31 -8.64
N ARG A 222 -14.46 47.68 -9.03
CA ARG A 222 -15.66 48.38 -9.51
C ARG A 222 -16.24 49.31 -8.44
N ASN A 223 -16.33 48.84 -7.19
CA ASN A 223 -16.79 49.66 -6.08
C ASN A 223 -15.86 50.86 -5.85
N PHE A 224 -14.54 50.64 -5.86
CA PHE A 224 -13.56 51.70 -5.70
C PHE A 224 -13.71 52.79 -6.78
N HIS A 225 -13.74 52.42 -8.06
CA HIS A 225 -13.85 53.39 -9.16
C HIS A 225 -15.21 54.11 -9.25
N ARG A 226 -16.32 53.46 -8.86
CA ARG A 226 -17.65 54.09 -8.94
C ARG A 226 -18.01 54.95 -7.74
N THR A 227 -17.44 54.67 -6.56
CA THR A 227 -17.84 55.35 -5.32
C THR A 227 -16.73 56.09 -4.60
N ASN A 228 -15.48 56.06 -5.11
CA ASN A 228 -14.30 56.77 -4.55
C ASN A 228 -14.10 56.60 -3.03
N ARG A 229 -14.62 55.51 -2.45
CA ARG A 229 -14.58 55.24 -1.00
C ARG A 229 -13.87 53.93 -0.70
N VAL A 230 -13.30 53.89 0.51
CA VAL A 230 -12.42 52.85 1.07
C VAL A 230 -13.06 51.46 1.01
N LEU A 231 -12.22 50.43 0.93
CA LEU A 231 -12.55 49.01 0.72
C LEU A 231 -13.67 48.50 1.65
N ASN A 232 -14.60 47.71 1.10
CA ASN A 232 -15.65 47.05 1.89
C ASN A 232 -15.03 45.92 2.73
N HIS A 233 -15.03 46.09 4.05
CA HIS A 233 -14.46 45.14 5.02
C HIS A 233 -15.03 43.71 4.87
N GLY A 234 -16.30 43.56 4.51
CA GLY A 234 -16.91 42.23 4.28
C GLY A 234 -16.42 41.56 3.00
N LEU A 235 -16.21 42.33 1.92
CA LEU A 235 -15.58 41.81 0.70
C LEU A 235 -14.10 41.50 0.92
N LEU A 236 -13.39 42.29 1.73
CA LEU A 236 -12.01 42.00 2.09
C LEU A 236 -11.90 40.71 2.90
N ALA A 237 -12.77 40.51 3.88
CA ALA A 237 -12.82 39.27 4.65
C ALA A 237 -13.13 38.05 3.77
N ALA A 238 -14.07 38.19 2.82
CA ALA A 238 -14.37 37.14 1.83
C ALA A 238 -13.16 36.83 0.93
N THR A 239 -12.48 37.85 0.40
CA THR A 239 -11.24 37.66 -0.39
C THR A 239 -10.13 37.01 0.43
N ALA A 240 -9.93 37.44 1.67
CA ALA A 240 -8.93 36.86 2.56
C ALA A 240 -9.24 35.39 2.85
N ALA A 241 -10.50 35.06 3.17
CA ALA A 241 -10.93 33.68 3.40
C ALA A 241 -10.71 32.80 2.15
N SER A 242 -11.15 33.26 0.97
CA SER A 242 -10.93 32.53 -0.28
C SER A 242 -9.45 32.36 -0.63
N LEU A 243 -8.63 33.38 -0.37
CA LEU A 243 -7.19 33.32 -0.58
C LEU A 243 -6.52 32.31 0.37
N VAL A 244 -6.90 32.30 1.65
CA VAL A 244 -6.41 31.33 2.62
C VAL A 244 -6.76 29.91 2.20
N VAL A 245 -8.01 29.64 1.80
CA VAL A 245 -8.41 28.30 1.32
C VAL A 245 -7.62 27.90 0.07
N LEU A 246 -7.42 28.80 -0.89
CA LEU A 246 -6.64 28.52 -2.09
C LEU A 246 -5.16 28.24 -1.79
N LEU A 247 -4.55 29.05 -0.93
CA LEU A 247 -3.15 28.86 -0.53
C LEU A 247 -2.99 27.56 0.26
N TRP A 248 -3.90 27.28 1.19
CA TRP A 248 -3.89 26.04 1.95
C TRP A 248 -4.12 24.83 1.04
N LEU A 249 -5.04 24.91 0.07
CA LEU A 249 -5.25 23.86 -0.93
C LEU A 249 -3.98 23.62 -1.75
N ALA A 250 -3.34 24.70 -2.24
CA ALA A 250 -2.12 24.59 -3.04
C ALA A 250 -0.94 24.02 -2.23
N VAL A 251 -0.69 24.54 -1.03
CA VAL A 251 0.42 24.10 -0.16
C VAL A 251 0.16 22.69 0.36
N GLY A 252 -1.03 22.43 0.92
CA GLY A 252 -1.37 21.12 1.47
C GLY A 252 -1.35 20.02 0.42
N HIS A 253 -1.80 20.30 -0.81
CA HIS A 253 -1.73 19.34 -1.90
C HIS A 253 -0.31 19.16 -2.44
N SER A 254 0.52 20.21 -2.47
CA SER A 254 1.95 20.09 -2.82
C SER A 254 2.71 19.25 -1.80
N VAL A 255 2.48 19.46 -0.49
CA VAL A 255 3.08 18.66 0.59
C VAL A 255 2.62 17.21 0.48
N ALA A 256 1.30 16.97 0.45
CA ALA A 256 0.75 15.62 0.29
C ALA A 256 1.29 14.90 -0.95
N ARG A 257 1.41 15.61 -2.08
CA ARG A 257 1.96 15.06 -3.32
C ARG A 257 3.44 14.73 -3.21
N SER A 258 4.22 15.54 -2.49
CA SER A 258 5.64 15.27 -2.24
C SER A 258 5.78 14.04 -1.35
N ASP A 259 5.13 14.05 -0.19
CA ASP A 259 5.26 13.00 0.81
C ASP A 259 4.72 11.66 0.31
N LEU A 260 3.58 11.65 -0.41
CA LEU A 260 3.08 10.44 -1.07
C LEU A 260 3.96 9.99 -2.24
N SER A 261 4.66 10.92 -2.91
CA SER A 261 5.63 10.55 -3.94
C SER A 261 6.85 9.91 -3.32
N ASP A 262 7.38 10.48 -2.24
CA ASP A 262 8.49 9.92 -1.47
C ASP A 262 8.10 8.57 -0.87
N ALA A 263 6.91 8.43 -0.30
CA ALA A 263 6.39 7.15 0.21
C ALA A 263 6.33 6.09 -0.90
N ASN A 264 6.01 6.47 -2.13
CA ASN A 264 6.00 5.55 -3.26
C ASN A 264 7.42 5.20 -3.77
N THR A 265 8.27 6.20 -4.02
CA THR A 265 9.60 5.98 -4.62
C THR A 265 10.63 5.46 -3.63
N ARG A 266 10.60 5.94 -2.38
CA ARG A 266 11.52 5.51 -1.32
C ARG A 266 11.01 4.25 -0.63
N GLY A 267 9.74 4.23 -0.22
CA GLY A 267 9.16 3.11 0.51
C GLY A 267 8.61 2.01 -0.39
N GLN A 268 7.54 2.28 -1.15
CA GLN A 268 6.76 1.22 -1.78
C GLN A 268 7.52 0.44 -2.86
N GLN A 269 8.30 1.13 -3.70
CA GLN A 269 9.11 0.46 -4.72
C GLN A 269 10.19 -0.42 -4.10
N SER A 270 10.84 0.07 -3.03
CA SER A 270 11.82 -0.69 -2.26
C SER A 270 11.16 -1.90 -1.59
N LEU A 271 10.01 -1.73 -0.97
CA LEU A 271 9.21 -2.82 -0.39
C LEU A 271 8.84 -3.88 -1.42
N ASP A 272 8.39 -3.50 -2.63
CA ASP A 272 8.02 -4.48 -3.65
C ASP A 272 9.22 -5.33 -4.09
N VAL A 273 10.35 -4.68 -4.39
CA VAL A 273 11.58 -5.36 -4.82
C VAL A 273 12.15 -6.23 -3.70
N LEU A 274 12.17 -5.74 -2.45
CA LEU A 274 12.65 -6.50 -1.30
C LEU A 274 11.75 -7.71 -0.97
N ASN A 275 10.43 -7.56 -1.09
CA ASN A 275 9.50 -8.67 -0.91
C ASN A 275 9.68 -9.72 -2.01
N ARG A 276 9.86 -9.31 -3.27
CA ARG A 276 10.20 -10.23 -4.37
C ARG A 276 11.53 -10.94 -4.12
N ALA A 277 12.57 -10.22 -3.70
CA ALA A 277 13.84 -10.82 -3.30
C ALA A 277 13.64 -11.86 -2.19
N ARG A 278 12.86 -11.54 -1.14
CA ARG A 278 12.59 -12.51 -0.07
C ARG A 278 11.82 -13.74 -0.57
N ILE A 279 10.80 -13.55 -1.41
CA ILE A 279 10.07 -14.62 -2.09
C ILE A 279 11.02 -15.53 -2.88
N ASP A 280 11.91 -14.95 -3.69
CA ASP A 280 12.83 -15.70 -4.53
C ASP A 280 13.91 -16.42 -3.71
N SER A 281 14.38 -15.83 -2.61
CA SER A 281 15.26 -16.47 -1.63
C SER A 281 14.59 -17.70 -1.01
N LEU A 282 13.33 -17.57 -0.61
CA LEU A 282 12.55 -18.67 -0.04
C LEU A 282 12.32 -19.80 -1.07
N LYS A 283 11.98 -19.45 -2.33
CA LYS A 283 11.88 -20.41 -3.45
C LYS A 283 13.19 -21.14 -3.67
N ALA A 284 14.32 -20.41 -3.69
CA ALA A 284 15.64 -21.00 -3.84
C ALA A 284 15.95 -21.97 -2.69
N ARG A 285 15.64 -21.60 -1.44
CA ARG A 285 15.88 -22.48 -0.27
C ARG A 285 15.04 -23.75 -0.31
N ALA A 286 13.76 -23.62 -0.68
CA ALA A 286 12.87 -24.76 -0.85
C ALA A 286 13.40 -25.72 -1.93
N ASN A 287 13.78 -25.19 -3.09
CA ASN A 287 14.32 -25.98 -4.20
C ASN A 287 15.65 -26.65 -3.84
N GLU A 288 16.59 -25.93 -3.22
CA GLU A 288 17.85 -26.51 -2.74
C GLU A 288 17.59 -27.70 -1.79
N THR A 289 16.67 -27.54 -0.84
CA THR A 289 16.31 -28.62 0.09
C THR A 289 15.65 -29.80 -0.64
N LEU A 290 14.85 -29.52 -1.67
CA LEU A 290 14.21 -30.57 -2.47
C LEU A 290 15.19 -31.35 -3.34
N THR A 291 16.34 -30.78 -3.73
CA THR A 291 17.39 -31.54 -4.43
C THR A 291 17.86 -32.75 -3.62
N VAL A 292 18.05 -32.59 -2.30
CA VAL A 292 18.50 -33.67 -1.41
C VAL A 292 17.38 -34.60 -0.95
N VAL A 293 16.13 -34.14 -0.95
CA VAL A 293 14.94 -34.98 -0.66
C VAL A 293 14.62 -35.88 -1.85
N ALA A 294 14.64 -35.33 -3.07
CA ALA A 294 14.27 -36.03 -4.28
C ALA A 294 15.44 -36.82 -4.88
N ARG A 295 16.69 -36.43 -4.61
CA ARG A 295 17.91 -37.11 -5.06
C ARG A 295 17.90 -37.40 -6.57
N GLY A 296 17.56 -36.42 -7.40
CA GLY A 296 17.49 -36.59 -8.85
C GLY A 296 16.24 -37.31 -9.39
N ALA A 297 15.31 -37.73 -8.53
CA ALA A 297 14.14 -38.49 -8.97
C ALA A 297 13.09 -37.65 -9.73
N VAL A 298 13.17 -36.32 -9.64
CA VAL A 298 12.24 -35.40 -10.31
C VAL A 298 13.02 -34.63 -11.38
N LEU A 299 12.74 -34.94 -12.63
CA LEU A 299 13.42 -34.35 -13.78
C LEU A 299 12.62 -33.21 -14.39
N THR A 300 13.32 -32.35 -15.12
CA THR A 300 12.72 -31.37 -16.03
C THR A 300 11.87 -32.06 -17.10
N ALA A 301 10.98 -31.31 -17.77
CA ALA A 301 10.06 -31.88 -18.76
C ALA A 301 10.75 -32.58 -19.95
N ASP A 302 12.00 -32.20 -20.25
CA ASP A 302 12.85 -32.84 -21.26
C ASP A 302 13.58 -34.09 -20.74
N GLY A 303 13.46 -34.42 -19.45
CA GLY A 303 14.03 -35.59 -18.81
C GLY A 303 15.54 -35.54 -18.62
N LYS A 304 16.18 -34.36 -18.71
CA LYS A 304 17.65 -34.25 -18.76
C LYS A 304 18.30 -33.75 -17.47
N ASN A 305 17.62 -32.86 -16.75
CA ASN A 305 18.20 -32.20 -15.58
C ASN A 305 17.34 -32.47 -14.35
N ASP A 306 17.95 -32.40 -13.17
CA ASP A 306 17.19 -32.33 -11.92
C ASP A 306 16.34 -31.04 -11.93
N LYS A 307 15.03 -31.21 -11.71
CA LYS A 307 14.08 -30.10 -11.74
C LYS A 307 14.36 -29.07 -10.67
N TYR A 308 14.64 -29.52 -9.45
CA TYR A 308 14.83 -28.65 -8.30
C TYR A 308 16.14 -27.88 -8.38
N GLU A 309 17.20 -28.48 -8.93
CA GLU A 309 18.46 -27.79 -9.23
C GLU A 309 18.26 -26.69 -10.29
N THR A 310 17.50 -27.00 -11.33
CA THR A 310 17.16 -26.03 -12.39
C THR A 310 16.33 -24.85 -11.83
N ASP A 311 15.34 -25.16 -11.01
CA ASP A 311 14.46 -24.16 -10.38
C ASP A 311 15.21 -23.35 -9.31
N TYR A 312 16.17 -23.96 -8.58
CA TYR A 312 17.10 -23.25 -7.70
C TYR A 312 17.93 -22.23 -8.48
N GLY A 313 18.55 -22.63 -9.59
CA GLY A 313 19.35 -21.72 -10.42
C GLY A 313 18.55 -20.54 -10.96
N THR A 314 17.29 -20.80 -11.35
CA THR A 314 16.37 -19.76 -11.84
C THR A 314 15.95 -18.81 -10.73
N GLY A 315 15.53 -19.33 -9.57
CA GLY A 315 15.15 -18.53 -8.41
C GLY A 315 16.33 -17.70 -7.88
N MET A 316 17.54 -18.28 -7.86
CA MET A 316 18.74 -17.57 -7.42
C MET A 316 19.12 -16.42 -8.36
N LYS A 317 18.90 -16.59 -9.67
CA LYS A 317 19.09 -15.51 -10.64
C LYS A 317 18.09 -14.37 -10.41
N ALA A 318 16.82 -14.70 -10.22
CA ALA A 318 15.78 -13.72 -9.92
C ALA A 318 16.08 -12.95 -8.62
N LEU A 319 16.48 -13.66 -7.57
CA LEU A 319 16.93 -13.06 -6.31
C LEU A 319 18.07 -12.05 -6.50
N VAL A 320 19.10 -12.38 -7.28
CA VAL A 320 20.21 -11.46 -7.57
C VAL A 320 19.69 -10.23 -8.33
N GLU A 321 18.83 -10.42 -9.34
CA GLU A 321 18.24 -9.32 -10.11
C GLU A 321 17.39 -8.38 -9.24
N GLU A 322 16.61 -8.91 -8.28
CA GLU A 322 15.85 -8.08 -7.34
C GLU A 322 16.75 -7.38 -6.32
N LEU A 323 17.80 -8.04 -5.80
CA LEU A 323 18.76 -7.39 -4.90
C LEU A 323 19.53 -6.25 -5.58
N ASP A 324 19.88 -6.40 -6.86
CA ASP A 324 20.52 -5.34 -7.64
C ASP A 324 19.59 -4.13 -7.82
N LYS A 325 18.29 -4.37 -8.06
CA LYS A 325 17.27 -3.30 -8.10
C LYS A 325 17.14 -2.62 -6.74
N ALA A 326 17.12 -3.39 -5.64
CA ALA A 326 17.02 -2.84 -4.28
C ALA A 326 18.24 -1.98 -3.94
N ALA A 327 19.44 -2.44 -4.28
CA ALA A 327 20.67 -1.69 -4.06
C ALA A 327 20.66 -0.36 -4.84
N LYS A 328 20.20 -0.40 -6.10
CA LYS A 328 20.05 0.80 -6.92
C LYS A 328 19.01 1.77 -6.35
N LEU A 329 17.87 1.28 -5.88
CA LEU A 329 16.85 2.13 -5.23
C LEU A 329 17.40 2.81 -3.97
N ALA A 330 18.13 2.08 -3.14
CA ALA A 330 18.79 2.64 -1.96
C ALA A 330 19.82 3.72 -2.34
N GLU A 331 20.60 3.50 -3.40
CA GLU A 331 21.54 4.51 -3.93
C GLU A 331 20.82 5.76 -4.46
N ASP A 332 19.83 5.58 -5.35
CA ASP A 332 19.06 6.66 -5.97
C ASP A 332 18.36 7.54 -4.90
N THR A 333 17.88 6.91 -3.83
CA THR A 333 17.19 7.59 -2.72
C THR A 333 18.13 8.09 -1.60
N HIS A 334 19.43 7.78 -1.71
CA HIS A 334 20.46 8.05 -0.71
C HIS A 334 20.16 7.43 0.67
N ASP A 335 19.47 6.29 0.68
CA ASP A 335 19.14 5.56 1.89
C ASP A 335 20.28 4.61 2.30
N THR A 336 21.19 5.14 3.12
CA THR A 336 22.33 4.37 3.62
C THR A 336 21.92 3.34 4.68
N VAL A 337 20.82 3.57 5.40
CA VAL A 337 20.35 2.68 6.47
C VAL A 337 19.64 1.47 5.87
N GLY A 338 18.81 1.67 4.86
CA GLY A 338 18.19 0.60 4.06
C GLY A 338 19.18 -0.11 3.14
N GLY A 339 20.19 0.60 2.62
CA GLY A 339 21.22 0.02 1.76
C GLY A 339 22.18 -0.96 2.45
N GLU A 340 22.49 -0.76 3.73
CA GLU A 340 23.38 -1.66 4.49
C GLU A 340 22.87 -3.12 4.56
N PRO A 341 21.62 -3.41 4.97
CA PRO A 341 21.09 -4.77 4.96
C PRO A 341 21.00 -5.35 3.55
N VAL A 342 20.70 -4.55 2.52
CA VAL A 342 20.70 -5.03 1.12
C VAL A 342 22.10 -5.51 0.71
N ALA A 343 23.15 -4.75 1.02
CA ALA A 343 24.53 -5.15 0.75
C ALA A 343 24.93 -6.44 1.51
N LYS A 344 24.44 -6.62 2.74
CA LYS A 344 24.62 -7.87 3.50
C LYS A 344 23.90 -9.05 2.85
N ALA A 345 22.68 -8.85 2.33
CA ALA A 345 21.94 -9.88 1.60
C ALA A 345 22.70 -10.29 0.33
N ILE A 346 23.20 -9.34 -0.47
CA ILE A 346 24.02 -9.62 -1.67
C ILE A 346 25.26 -10.45 -1.33
N THR A 347 25.96 -10.08 -0.25
CA THR A 347 27.13 -10.83 0.23
C THR A 347 26.73 -12.26 0.65
N GLY A 348 25.62 -12.39 1.38
CA GLY A 348 25.09 -13.68 1.81
C GLY A 348 24.68 -14.58 0.65
N VAL A 349 24.08 -14.03 -0.41
CA VAL A 349 23.72 -14.75 -1.64
C VAL A 349 24.97 -15.26 -2.37
N THR A 350 26.01 -14.42 -2.46
CA THR A 350 27.28 -14.83 -3.08
C THR A 350 27.93 -15.99 -2.32
N GLU A 351 27.92 -15.93 -0.99
CA GLU A 351 28.40 -17.00 -0.14
C GLU A 351 27.55 -18.26 -0.28
N TRP A 352 26.21 -18.11 -0.32
CA TRP A 352 25.28 -19.22 -0.51
C TRP A 352 25.54 -19.95 -1.84
N GLN A 353 25.64 -19.23 -2.97
CA GLN A 353 25.96 -19.81 -4.27
C GLN A 353 27.31 -20.55 -4.27
N SER A 354 28.30 -20.05 -3.53
CA SER A 354 29.60 -20.71 -3.38
C SER A 354 29.50 -22.03 -2.60
N ARG A 355 28.81 -22.01 -1.45
CA ARG A 355 28.59 -23.19 -0.61
C ARG A 355 27.73 -24.23 -1.32
N HIS A 356 26.67 -23.80 -2.01
CA HIS A 356 25.81 -24.67 -2.80
C HIS A 356 26.57 -25.41 -3.90
N ARG A 357 27.42 -24.72 -4.67
CA ARG A 357 28.27 -25.36 -5.69
C ARG A 357 29.23 -26.39 -5.08
N THR A 358 29.70 -26.17 -3.86
CA THR A 358 30.51 -27.15 -3.14
C THR A 358 29.67 -28.38 -2.78
N ALA A 359 28.48 -28.17 -2.20
CA ALA A 359 27.55 -29.23 -1.87
C ALA A 359 27.13 -30.08 -3.07
N ARG A 360 26.84 -29.45 -4.22
CA ARG A 360 26.54 -30.16 -5.46
C ARG A 360 27.69 -31.04 -5.93
N LYS A 361 28.93 -30.53 -5.92
CA LYS A 361 30.11 -31.34 -6.28
C LYS A 361 30.29 -32.55 -5.36
N THR A 362 30.03 -32.38 -4.06
CA THR A 362 30.07 -33.47 -3.09
C THR A 362 28.97 -34.50 -3.36
N ASP A 363 27.73 -34.05 -3.61
CA ASP A 363 26.61 -34.94 -3.96
C ASP A 363 26.85 -35.69 -5.28
N ASP A 364 27.33 -35.00 -6.33
CA ASP A 364 27.65 -35.57 -7.64
C ASP A 364 28.81 -36.60 -7.56
N SER A 365 29.64 -36.52 -6.52
CA SER A 365 30.70 -37.51 -6.24
C SER A 365 30.20 -38.76 -5.50
N GLY A 366 28.93 -38.78 -5.10
CA GLY A 366 28.27 -39.87 -4.38
C GLY A 366 28.32 -39.76 -2.85
N ASP A 367 28.92 -38.70 -2.30
CA ASP A 367 28.99 -38.47 -0.85
C ASP A 367 27.76 -37.69 -0.35
N TYR A 368 26.63 -38.39 -0.30
CA TYR A 368 25.35 -37.82 0.10
C TYR A 368 25.35 -37.25 1.53
N ASP A 369 25.96 -37.96 2.49
CA ASP A 369 25.90 -37.56 3.90
C ASP A 369 26.67 -36.27 4.15
N THR A 370 27.82 -36.09 3.49
CA THR A 370 28.57 -34.83 3.54
C THR A 370 27.81 -33.72 2.81
N ALA A 371 27.23 -33.97 1.63
CA ALA A 371 26.44 -32.99 0.91
C ALA A 371 25.22 -32.52 1.72
N LEU A 372 24.53 -33.46 2.38
CA LEU A 372 23.42 -33.16 3.28
C LEU A 372 23.88 -32.23 4.41
N THR A 373 24.99 -32.57 5.08
CA THR A 373 25.56 -31.73 6.16
C THR A 373 25.94 -30.33 5.65
N GLN A 374 26.46 -30.21 4.43
CA GLN A 374 26.80 -28.93 3.81
C GLN A 374 25.55 -28.09 3.45
N ILE A 375 24.38 -28.71 3.27
CA ILE A 375 23.13 -28.00 2.91
C ILE A 375 22.29 -27.65 4.14
N ILE A 376 22.00 -28.63 5.00
CA ILE A 376 21.12 -28.43 6.16
C ILE A 376 21.90 -28.09 7.44
N GLY A 377 23.19 -28.42 7.52
CA GLY A 377 23.97 -28.34 8.75
C GLY A 377 23.95 -29.64 9.55
N THR A 378 24.41 -29.58 10.80
CA THR A 378 24.30 -30.67 11.78
C THR A 378 23.11 -30.42 12.70
N ALA A 379 22.73 -31.44 13.49
CA ALA A 379 21.61 -31.34 14.44
C ALA A 379 21.73 -30.14 15.40
N ASP A 380 22.95 -29.73 15.74
CA ASP A 380 23.22 -28.67 16.71
C ASP A 380 23.55 -27.31 16.08
N SER A 381 23.81 -27.26 14.77
CA SER A 381 24.38 -26.05 14.14
C SER A 381 24.22 -26.03 12.62
N THR A 382 23.84 -24.86 12.08
CA THR A 382 23.90 -24.58 10.63
C THR A 382 25.25 -24.01 10.18
N ARG A 383 26.23 -23.89 11.09
CA ARG A 383 27.50 -23.21 10.80
C ARG A 383 28.24 -23.88 9.63
N GLY A 384 28.64 -23.08 8.65
CA GLY A 384 29.31 -23.56 7.44
C GLY A 384 28.38 -24.15 6.38
N SER A 385 27.07 -24.30 6.64
CA SER A 385 26.12 -24.85 5.68
C SER A 385 25.50 -23.77 4.79
N THR A 386 24.86 -24.17 3.68
CA THR A 386 24.06 -23.25 2.87
C THR A 386 22.90 -22.65 3.68
N GLY A 387 22.36 -23.41 4.65
CA GLY A 387 21.34 -22.94 5.60
C GLY A 387 21.77 -21.73 6.44
N GLU A 388 23.04 -21.64 6.86
CA GLU A 388 23.54 -20.43 7.51
C GLU A 388 23.57 -19.23 6.56
N SER A 389 23.98 -19.42 5.31
CA SER A 389 23.97 -18.34 4.32
C SER A 389 22.55 -17.87 4.03
N PHE A 390 21.59 -18.79 3.86
CA PHE A 390 20.18 -18.46 3.74
C PHE A 390 19.66 -17.65 4.94
N ASN A 391 19.92 -18.10 6.18
CA ASN A 391 19.49 -17.36 7.37
C ASN A 391 20.04 -15.93 7.40
N ARG A 392 21.31 -15.74 7.00
CA ARG A 392 21.90 -14.38 6.90
C ARG A 392 21.20 -13.51 5.85
N VAL A 393 20.85 -14.08 4.69
CA VAL A 393 20.11 -13.38 3.62
C VAL A 393 18.71 -13.01 4.10
N ASP A 394 17.97 -13.95 4.68
CA ASP A 394 16.62 -13.72 5.20
C ASP A 394 16.61 -12.68 6.33
N ASP A 395 17.55 -12.75 7.30
CA ASP A 395 17.69 -11.75 8.36
C ASP A 395 18.05 -10.36 7.83
N ALA A 396 18.84 -10.30 6.75
CA ALA A 396 19.20 -9.04 6.11
C ALA A 396 17.98 -8.45 5.37
N LEU A 397 17.25 -9.25 4.59
CA LEU A 397 16.04 -8.83 3.90
C LEU A 397 14.95 -8.40 4.88
N LYS A 398 14.73 -9.11 5.99
CA LYS A 398 13.79 -8.72 7.06
C LYS A 398 14.13 -7.35 7.65
N ARG A 399 15.42 -7.06 7.87
CA ARG A 399 15.87 -5.75 8.37
C ARG A 399 15.66 -4.64 7.34
N ALA A 400 15.95 -4.89 6.08
CA ALA A 400 15.67 -3.94 5.00
C ALA A 400 14.17 -3.65 4.90
N LEU A 401 13.34 -4.70 4.87
CA LEU A 401 11.87 -4.58 4.83
C LEU A 401 11.32 -3.80 6.02
N ALA A 402 11.79 -4.06 7.24
CA ALA A 402 11.34 -3.33 8.43
C ALA A 402 11.67 -1.83 8.34
N HIS A 403 12.88 -1.49 7.88
CA HIS A 403 13.29 -0.10 7.69
C HIS A 403 12.43 0.62 6.64
N GLU A 404 12.30 0.03 5.43
CA GLU A 404 11.48 0.61 4.36
C GLU A 404 10.00 0.72 4.77
N GLN A 405 9.52 -0.21 5.59
CA GLN A 405 8.15 -0.18 6.10
C GLN A 405 7.93 0.99 7.07
N GLU A 406 8.91 1.33 7.90
CA GLU A 406 8.86 2.49 8.79
C GLU A 406 8.93 3.81 8.00
N GLU A 407 9.84 3.91 7.04
CA GLU A 407 9.96 5.08 6.16
C GLU A 407 8.68 5.33 5.36
N PHE A 408 8.12 4.27 4.76
CA PHE A 408 6.82 4.33 4.10
C PHE A 408 5.74 4.85 5.04
N THR A 409 5.62 4.25 6.24
CA THR A 409 4.53 4.56 7.18
C THR A 409 4.61 6.02 7.63
N ARG A 410 5.82 6.53 7.84
CA ARG A 410 6.06 7.92 8.20
C ARG A 410 5.64 8.86 7.07
N ALA A 411 6.18 8.66 5.87
CA ALA A 411 5.87 9.51 4.71
C ALA A 411 4.38 9.49 4.34
N ALA A 412 3.74 8.32 4.39
CA ALA A 412 2.30 8.19 4.11
C ALA A 412 1.44 8.89 5.19
N ARG A 413 1.81 8.82 6.48
CA ARG A 413 1.11 9.54 7.56
C ARG A 413 1.26 11.05 7.44
N ASP A 414 2.44 11.54 7.07
CA ASP A 414 2.69 12.96 6.86
C ASP A 414 1.87 13.49 5.67
N GLY A 415 1.86 12.74 4.56
CA GLY A 415 1.03 13.04 3.39
C GLY A 415 -0.48 13.05 3.70
N ARG A 416 -0.97 12.08 4.50
CA ARG A 416 -2.34 12.07 5.02
C ARG A 416 -2.63 13.30 5.90
N GLY A 417 -1.72 13.64 6.80
CA GLY A 417 -1.84 14.78 7.72
C GLY A 417 -2.01 16.11 6.98
N ALA A 418 -1.32 16.28 5.85
CA ALA A 418 -1.41 17.47 5.01
C ALA A 418 -2.81 17.69 4.40
N LEU A 419 -3.60 16.62 4.21
CA LEU A 419 -4.95 16.68 3.65
C LEU A 419 -6.07 16.69 4.69
N GLY A 420 -5.84 16.15 5.89
CA GLY A 420 -6.92 15.85 6.86
C GLY A 420 -7.74 17.06 7.31
N GLY A 421 -7.13 18.23 7.52
CA GLY A 421 -7.83 19.43 8.00
C GLY A 421 -8.52 20.26 6.90
N LEU A 422 -8.16 20.04 5.64
CA LEU A 422 -8.57 20.88 4.52
C LEU A 422 -10.09 20.86 4.24
N PRO A 423 -10.80 19.71 4.25
CA PRO A 423 -12.23 19.70 3.95
C PRO A 423 -13.06 20.51 4.94
N ILE A 424 -12.79 20.33 6.25
CA ILE A 424 -13.49 21.03 7.33
C ILE A 424 -13.12 22.51 7.33
N GLY A 425 -11.82 22.83 7.18
CA GLY A 425 -11.33 24.21 7.13
C GLY A 425 -11.89 24.99 5.94
N ALA A 426 -11.91 24.38 4.74
CA ALA A 426 -12.45 25.00 3.53
C ALA A 426 -13.95 25.26 3.65
N ALA A 427 -14.72 24.31 4.18
CA ALA A 427 -16.15 24.49 4.42
C ALA A 427 -16.43 25.62 5.42
N ALA A 428 -15.72 25.65 6.54
CA ALA A 428 -15.87 26.69 7.56
C ALA A 428 -15.52 28.09 7.02
N LEU A 429 -14.38 28.23 6.33
CA LEU A 429 -13.95 29.49 5.73
C LEU A 429 -14.89 29.96 4.60
N ALA A 430 -15.47 29.05 3.83
CA ALA A 430 -16.46 29.41 2.82
C ALA A 430 -17.76 29.96 3.43
N VAL A 431 -18.25 29.34 4.50
CA VAL A 431 -19.43 29.84 5.23
C VAL A 431 -19.15 31.22 5.83
N LEU A 432 -18.00 31.40 6.49
CA LEU A 432 -17.59 32.68 7.06
C LEU A 432 -17.40 33.76 5.99
N GLY A 433 -16.76 33.43 4.88
CA GLY A 433 -16.54 34.34 3.76
C GLY A 433 -17.86 34.77 3.09
N ALA A 434 -18.79 33.84 2.91
CA ALA A 434 -20.11 34.13 2.37
C ALA A 434 -20.93 35.04 3.32
N ALA A 435 -20.92 34.75 4.62
CA ALA A 435 -21.57 35.59 5.63
C ALA A 435 -20.97 37.01 5.65
N ALA A 436 -19.64 37.14 5.60
CA ALA A 436 -18.96 38.43 5.55
C ALA A 436 -19.32 39.23 4.29
N ALA A 437 -19.41 38.57 3.13
CA ALA A 437 -19.84 39.21 1.89
C ALA A 437 -21.28 39.76 1.99
N ILE A 438 -22.22 38.96 2.54
CA ILE A 438 -23.62 39.38 2.72
C ILE A 438 -23.72 40.55 3.71
N VAL A 439 -23.08 40.45 4.87
CA VAL A 439 -23.11 41.50 5.91
C VAL A 439 -22.45 42.78 5.39
N GLY A 440 -21.32 42.68 4.68
CA GLY A 440 -20.63 43.82 4.09
C GLY A 440 -21.45 44.55 3.03
N VAL A 441 -22.25 43.82 2.23
CA VAL A 441 -23.15 44.43 1.25
C VAL A 441 -24.38 45.05 1.93
N ASN A 442 -24.97 44.39 2.93
CA ASN A 442 -26.15 44.88 3.65
C ASN A 442 -25.88 46.12 4.50
N ARG A 443 -24.75 46.17 5.22
CA ARG A 443 -24.35 47.35 6.00
C ARG A 443 -24.17 48.59 5.11
N ARG A 444 -23.77 48.38 3.87
CA ARG A 444 -23.64 49.45 2.88
C ARG A 444 -25.00 49.94 2.37
N LEU A 445 -25.98 49.04 2.24
CA LEU A 445 -27.34 49.40 1.84
C LEU A 445 -28.06 50.22 2.91
N SER A 446 -27.73 50.04 4.19
CA SER A 446 -28.26 50.88 5.28
C SER A 446 -27.71 52.30 5.30
N GLU A 447 -26.61 52.60 4.60
CA GLU A 447 -26.07 53.97 4.50
C GLU A 447 -26.80 54.82 3.43
N PHE A 448 -27.61 54.20 2.57
CA PHE A 448 -28.40 54.87 1.52
C PHE A 448 -29.89 55.04 1.87
N ARG A 449 -30.28 54.64 3.08
CA ARG A 449 -31.61 54.91 3.67
C ARG A 449 -31.45 55.99 4.72
#